data_AF-A0A662VW02-F1
#
_entry.id   AF-A0A662VW02-F1
#
_cell.length_a   1.000
_cell.length_b   1.000
_cell.length_c   1.000
_cell.angle_alpha   90.00
_cell.angle_beta   90.00
_cell.angle_gamma   90.00
#
_symmetry.space_group_name_H-M   'P 1'
#
loop_
_entity.id
_entity.type
_entity.pdbx_description
1 polymer ?
#
loop_
_entity_poly.entity_id
_entity_poly.type
_entity_poly.pdbx_seq_one_letter_code
_entity_poly.pdbx_strand_id
1 'polypeptide(L)'
;MMNILSLYNRIGNAFRLNYILGSVYQLDPTIEFDGDSAVYYNGNYYSHTYYQNSEPISPDLGLIKALITKQFVLKLKSQGYKFKSKYKVYDIGQEIVTPYTDLFKLYEGFEFRTVIIGEEIFLVIDPKVITVVQASIQDFLLRGADIGSLREFSVYYLEEESGGRIVEKKGYLLATQGEGDNAVCIIKRYEDFSEITVSAGSVFPEPRAELLQTLLGAIGEEFDIIELQRKFSFLDSKTSSRDRLLKTLEIVERLESEVFPLKFGDFEVKIDKTPIVVR
;
A
#
# COMPACT_ATOMS: atom_id res chain seq x y z
N MET A 1 12.16 40.77 13.54
CA MET A 1 13.34 40.02 14.05
C MET A 1 13.04 38.54 13.82
N MET A 2 13.64 37.92 12.81
CA MET A 2 13.39 36.51 12.45
C MET A 2 13.87 35.63 13.60
N ASN A 3 12.98 34.83 14.19
CA ASN A 3 13.32 33.98 15.32
C ASN A 3 14.26 32.87 14.84
N ILE A 4 15.54 32.91 15.21
CA ILE A 4 16.58 31.96 14.74
C ILE A 4 16.17 30.50 14.99
N LEU A 5 15.33 30.24 16.00
CA LEU A 5 14.77 28.92 16.30
C LEU A 5 13.83 28.40 15.20
N SER A 6 13.18 29.27 14.42
CA SER A 6 12.32 28.84 13.32
C SER A 6 13.08 28.24 12.13
N LEU A 7 14.40 28.42 12.06
CA LEU A 7 15.27 27.77 11.06
C LEU A 7 15.48 26.27 11.33
N TYR A 8 15.25 25.83 12.58
CA TYR A 8 15.38 24.43 12.99
C TYR A 8 14.06 23.67 12.98
N ASN A 9 12.94 24.36 12.78
CA ASN A 9 11.63 23.76 12.64
C ASN A 9 11.63 22.77 11.46
N ARG A 10 11.53 21.48 11.75
CA ARG A 10 11.31 20.45 10.73
C ARG A 10 9.82 20.29 10.55
N ILE A 11 9.31 20.71 9.39
CA ILE A 11 7.94 20.45 9.01
C ILE A 11 7.81 18.94 8.77
N GLY A 12 6.99 18.27 9.57
CA GLY A 12 6.75 16.84 9.46
C GLY A 12 5.76 16.49 8.34
N ASN A 13 5.42 15.22 8.27
CA ASN A 13 4.42 14.68 7.35
C ASN A 13 3.22 14.07 8.09
N ALA A 14 3.01 14.48 9.34
CA ALA A 14 1.94 14.04 10.21
C ALA A 14 0.91 15.16 10.38
N PHE A 15 -0.35 14.83 10.12
CA PHE A 15 -1.49 15.75 10.12
C PHE A 15 -2.46 15.33 11.20
N ARG A 16 -2.81 16.26 12.10
CA ARG A 16 -3.71 15.97 13.21
C ARG A 16 -5.08 15.58 12.68
N LEU A 17 -5.68 14.57 13.30
CA LEU A 17 -7.07 14.19 13.08
C LEU A 17 -7.91 14.74 14.22
N ASN A 18 -8.82 15.65 13.90
CA ASN A 18 -9.83 16.15 14.83
C ASN A 18 -11.08 15.30 14.70
N TYR A 19 -11.62 14.80 15.80
CA TYR A 19 -12.76 13.89 15.74
C TYR A 19 -13.80 14.18 16.81
N ILE A 20 -15.06 13.96 16.44
CA ILE A 20 -16.18 13.84 17.37
C ILE A 20 -16.34 12.36 17.68
N LEU A 21 -16.27 12.02 18.98
CA LEU A 21 -16.41 10.65 19.45
C LEU A 21 -17.86 10.19 19.27
N GLY A 22 -18.05 9.09 18.55
CA GLY A 22 -19.33 8.40 18.47
C GLY A 22 -19.45 7.27 19.48
N SER A 23 -20.62 6.64 19.49
CA SER A 23 -20.88 5.44 20.31
C SER A 23 -20.02 4.26 19.86
N VAL A 24 -19.48 3.51 20.82
CA VAL A 24 -18.70 2.28 20.57
C VAL A 24 -19.25 1.16 21.43
N TYR A 25 -19.37 -0.03 20.84
CA TYR A 25 -19.91 -1.21 21.46
C TYR A 25 -18.90 -2.35 21.39
N GLN A 26 -18.72 -3.06 22.49
CA GLN A 26 -18.04 -4.35 22.51
C GLN A 26 -19.02 -5.41 22.01
N LEU A 27 -18.57 -6.24 21.07
CA LEU A 27 -19.37 -7.28 20.46
C LEU A 27 -19.21 -8.59 21.23
N ASP A 28 -20.32 -9.30 21.40
CA ASP A 28 -20.30 -10.69 21.85
C ASP A 28 -19.67 -11.57 20.75
N PRO A 29 -18.74 -12.49 21.07
CA PRO A 29 -18.11 -13.36 20.07
C PRO A 29 -19.09 -14.30 19.36
N THR A 30 -20.31 -14.49 19.90
CA THR A 30 -21.33 -15.38 19.36
C THR A 30 -22.28 -14.71 18.37
N ILE A 31 -22.23 -13.38 18.25
CA ILE A 31 -23.11 -12.64 17.32
C ILE A 31 -22.47 -12.53 15.93
N GLU A 32 -23.31 -12.61 14.91
CA GLU A 32 -22.93 -12.24 13.55
C GLU A 32 -22.99 -10.72 13.41
N PHE A 33 -21.96 -10.12 12.81
CA PHE A 33 -21.86 -8.68 12.63
C PHE A 33 -21.22 -8.34 11.28
N ASP A 34 -21.50 -7.14 10.78
CA ASP A 34 -20.84 -6.64 9.59
C ASP A 34 -19.36 -6.38 9.90
N GLY A 35 -18.52 -7.16 9.22
CA GLY A 35 -17.07 -7.06 9.30
C GLY A 35 -16.58 -5.65 9.02
N ASP A 36 -17.22 -4.86 8.15
CA ASP A 36 -16.77 -3.51 7.81
C ASP A 36 -17.01 -2.50 8.95
N SER A 37 -17.97 -2.77 9.83
CA SER A 37 -18.24 -1.93 11.01
C SER A 37 -17.33 -2.21 12.21
N ALA A 38 -16.67 -3.38 12.25
CA ALA A 38 -16.03 -3.89 13.45
C ALA A 38 -14.49 -3.92 13.38
N VAL A 39 -13.80 -3.74 14.51
CA VAL A 39 -12.34 -3.91 14.65
C VAL A 39 -12.02 -4.90 15.74
N TYR A 40 -10.98 -5.72 15.54
CA TYR A 40 -10.41 -6.55 16.59
C TYR A 40 -9.31 -5.77 17.31
N TYR A 41 -9.44 -5.65 18.63
CA TYR A 41 -8.52 -4.88 19.47
C TYR A 41 -8.39 -5.54 20.85
N ASN A 42 -7.16 -5.73 21.33
CA ASN A 42 -6.86 -6.29 22.66
C ASN A 42 -7.71 -7.52 23.06
N GLY A 43 -7.91 -8.47 22.16
CA GLY A 43 -8.63 -9.72 22.45
C GLY A 43 -10.10 -9.75 22.06
N ASN A 44 -10.73 -8.58 21.83
CA ASN A 44 -12.18 -8.45 21.62
C ASN A 44 -12.52 -7.76 20.29
N TYR A 45 -13.76 -7.93 19.84
CA TYR A 45 -14.32 -7.18 18.72
C TYR A 45 -15.11 -5.97 19.24
N TYR A 46 -14.96 -4.84 18.55
CA TYR A 46 -15.69 -3.61 18.82
C TYR A 46 -16.28 -3.03 17.55
N SER A 47 -17.44 -2.40 17.61
CA SER A 47 -18.08 -1.73 16.48
C SER A 47 -18.59 -0.35 16.88
N HIS A 48 -18.70 0.54 15.90
CA HIS A 48 -19.42 1.81 16.03
C HIS A 48 -20.92 1.66 15.77
N THR A 49 -21.38 0.48 15.37
CA THR A 49 -22.79 0.13 15.15
C THR A 49 -23.27 -0.75 16.30
N TYR A 50 -24.48 -0.49 16.79
CA TYR A 50 -25.10 -1.34 17.81
C TYR A 50 -25.56 -2.67 17.20
N TYR A 51 -25.26 -3.76 17.90
CA TYR A 51 -25.78 -5.10 17.63
C TYR A 51 -26.50 -5.63 18.87
N GLN A 52 -27.43 -6.57 18.69
CA GLN A 52 -28.10 -7.21 19.81
C GLN A 52 -27.07 -7.86 20.74
N ASN A 53 -27.19 -7.62 22.06
CA ASN A 53 -26.26 -8.07 23.10
C ASN A 53 -24.86 -7.41 23.08
N SER A 54 -24.66 -6.38 22.25
CA SER A 54 -23.44 -5.56 22.35
C SER A 54 -23.51 -4.60 23.55
N GLU A 55 -22.38 -4.43 24.23
CA GLU A 55 -22.29 -3.58 25.41
C GLU A 55 -21.64 -2.24 25.06
N PRO A 56 -22.25 -1.08 25.40
CA PRO A 56 -21.62 0.21 25.16
C PRO A 56 -20.38 0.38 26.05
N ILE A 57 -19.30 0.90 25.48
CA ILE A 57 -18.04 1.12 26.18
C ILE A 57 -17.52 2.55 25.97
N SER A 58 -16.65 2.99 26.88
CA SER A 58 -15.81 4.17 26.65
C SER A 58 -14.50 3.72 26.00
N PRO A 59 -14.27 4.02 24.70
CA PRO A 59 -13.10 3.53 24.00
C PRO A 59 -11.84 4.29 24.44
N ASP A 60 -10.72 3.57 24.60
CA ASP A 60 -9.42 4.21 24.72
C ASP A 60 -8.93 4.78 23.37
N LEU A 61 -7.87 5.59 23.41
CA LEU A 61 -7.31 6.24 22.22
C LEU A 61 -6.83 5.23 21.16
N GLY A 62 -6.35 4.06 21.59
CA GLY A 62 -5.90 2.99 20.71
C GLY A 62 -7.05 2.38 19.90
N LEU A 63 -8.19 2.15 20.56
CA LEU A 63 -9.41 1.66 19.93
C LEU A 63 -10.01 2.72 18.97
N ILE A 64 -10.06 3.99 19.38
CA ILE A 64 -10.50 5.09 18.52
C ILE A 64 -9.63 5.14 17.25
N LYS A 65 -8.30 5.08 17.41
CA LYS A 65 -7.37 5.02 16.27
C LYS A 65 -7.69 3.84 15.36
N ALA A 66 -7.89 2.64 15.89
CA ALA A 66 -8.17 1.44 15.10
C ALA A 66 -9.46 1.58 14.27
N LEU A 67 -10.54 2.10 14.87
CA LEU A 67 -11.79 2.40 14.18
C LEU A 67 -11.56 3.41 13.04
N ILE A 68 -10.90 4.53 13.32
CA ILE A 68 -10.58 5.55 12.31
C ILE A 68 -9.74 4.97 11.18
N THR A 69 -8.68 4.19 11.48
CA THR A 69 -7.83 3.57 10.45
C THR A 69 -8.65 2.69 9.51
N LYS A 70 -9.54 1.86 10.08
CA LYS A 70 -10.36 0.94 9.30
C LYS A 70 -11.31 1.72 8.39
N GLN A 71 -12.02 2.69 8.94
CA GLN A 71 -12.99 3.49 8.18
C GLN A 71 -12.32 4.36 7.11
N PHE A 72 -11.13 4.89 7.39
CA PHE A 72 -10.30 5.57 6.39
C PHE A 72 -9.94 4.66 5.21
N VAL A 73 -9.54 3.41 5.49
CA VAL A 73 -9.24 2.40 4.45
C VAL A 73 -10.48 2.07 3.62
N LEU A 74 -11.63 1.84 4.26
CA LEU A 74 -12.89 1.55 3.56
C LEU A 74 -13.31 2.73 2.68
N LYS A 75 -13.20 3.96 3.21
CA LYS A 75 -13.51 5.17 2.45
C LYS A 75 -12.59 5.33 1.24
N LEU A 76 -11.28 5.14 1.37
CA LEU A 76 -10.35 5.15 0.23
C LEU A 76 -10.76 4.14 -0.85
N LYS A 77 -11.08 2.89 -0.46
CA LYS A 77 -11.56 1.87 -1.42
C LYS A 77 -12.84 2.31 -2.12
N SER A 78 -13.78 2.92 -1.40
CA SER A 78 -15.03 3.43 -1.99
C SER A 78 -14.81 4.57 -2.99
N GLN A 79 -13.71 5.31 -2.85
CA GLN A 79 -13.29 6.36 -3.80
C GLN A 79 -12.47 5.79 -4.97
N GLY A 80 -12.32 4.47 -5.08
CA GLY A 80 -11.63 3.82 -6.20
C GLY A 80 -10.14 3.59 -6.00
N TYR A 81 -9.55 4.03 -4.87
CA TYR A 81 -8.14 3.78 -4.57
C TYR A 81 -7.85 2.27 -4.51
N LYS A 82 -6.69 1.90 -5.06
CA LYS A 82 -6.15 0.54 -5.00
C LYS A 82 -5.07 0.44 -3.94
N PHE A 83 -4.91 -0.76 -3.40
CA PHE A 83 -3.97 -1.05 -2.32
C PHE A 83 -2.91 -2.03 -2.82
N LYS A 84 -1.64 -1.62 -2.78
CA LYS A 84 -0.51 -2.52 -3.07
C LYS A 84 -0.10 -3.32 -1.84
N SER A 85 -0.31 -2.75 -0.66
CA SER A 85 -0.14 -3.41 0.63
C SER A 85 -1.11 -2.79 1.64
N LYS A 86 -1.07 -3.21 2.90
CA LYS A 86 -1.96 -2.70 3.96
C LYS A 86 -2.00 -1.16 4.07
N TYR A 87 -0.91 -0.48 3.69
CA TYR A 87 -0.75 0.97 3.90
C TYR A 87 -0.31 1.74 2.65
N LYS A 88 -0.01 1.06 1.54
CA LYS A 88 0.41 1.69 0.28
C LYS A 88 -0.76 1.73 -0.68
N VAL A 89 -1.16 2.94 -1.05
CA VAL A 89 -2.34 3.20 -1.86
C VAL A 89 -1.99 4.03 -3.08
N TYR A 90 -2.77 3.86 -4.15
CA TYR A 90 -2.63 4.61 -5.38
C TYR A 90 -3.98 4.75 -6.07
N ASP A 91 -4.10 5.77 -6.91
CA ASP A 91 -5.23 5.96 -7.81
C ASP A 91 -4.81 5.56 -9.23
N ILE A 92 -5.67 4.78 -9.90
CA ILE A 92 -5.44 4.37 -11.30
C ILE A 92 -5.48 5.59 -12.23
N GLY A 93 -6.25 6.63 -11.88
CA GLY A 93 -6.29 7.90 -12.61
C GLY A 93 -4.98 8.70 -12.57
N GLN A 94 -4.03 8.30 -11.71
CA GLN A 94 -2.72 8.93 -11.55
C GLN A 94 -1.59 8.04 -12.12
N GLU A 95 -1.83 7.37 -13.25
CA GLU A 95 -0.82 6.57 -13.95
C GLU A 95 0.30 7.47 -14.50
N ILE A 96 1.54 7.12 -14.19
CA ILE A 96 2.74 7.72 -14.80
C ILE A 96 2.99 6.94 -16.09
N VAL A 97 2.71 7.57 -17.23
CA VAL A 97 2.82 6.92 -18.54
C VAL A 97 4.27 6.54 -18.83
N THR A 98 4.49 5.25 -19.11
CA THR A 98 5.78 4.69 -19.54
C THR A 98 5.61 3.98 -20.91
N PRO A 99 6.69 3.76 -21.67
CA PRO A 99 6.60 2.99 -22.92
C PRO A 99 6.32 1.49 -22.73
N TYR A 100 6.41 0.96 -21.50
CA TYR A 100 6.32 -0.48 -21.21
C TYR A 100 5.13 -0.84 -20.32
N THR A 101 3.97 -0.21 -20.54
CA THR A 101 2.75 -0.41 -19.72
C THR A 101 2.24 -1.84 -19.67
N ASP A 102 2.63 -2.65 -20.64
CA ASP A 102 2.35 -4.08 -20.77
C ASP A 102 3.27 -4.95 -19.89
N LEU A 103 4.46 -4.45 -19.54
CA LEU A 103 5.37 -5.10 -18.59
C LEU A 103 5.10 -4.66 -17.15
N PHE A 104 4.94 -3.36 -16.94
CA PHE A 104 4.66 -2.78 -15.64
C PHE A 104 3.97 -1.42 -15.79
N LYS A 105 3.20 -1.07 -14.77
CA LYS A 105 2.59 0.25 -14.63
C LYS A 105 3.10 0.95 -13.39
N LEU A 106 3.22 2.27 -13.48
CA LEU A 106 3.63 3.14 -12.39
C LEU A 106 2.49 4.08 -12.06
N TYR A 107 2.22 4.27 -10.77
CA TYR A 107 1.19 5.18 -10.32
C TYR A 107 1.75 6.12 -9.26
N GLU A 108 1.30 7.37 -9.27
CA GLU A 108 1.46 8.21 -8.10
C GLU A 108 0.55 7.71 -6.97
N GLY A 109 1.13 7.56 -5.79
CA GLY A 109 0.44 7.06 -4.62
C GLY A 109 1.07 7.58 -3.34
N PHE A 110 0.71 6.96 -2.24
CA PHE A 110 1.30 7.25 -0.94
C PHE A 110 1.23 6.05 -0.01
N GLU A 111 2.15 6.04 0.95
CA GLU A 111 2.01 5.25 2.16
C GLU A 111 1.35 6.12 3.23
N PHE A 112 0.39 5.56 3.97
CA PHE A 112 -0.20 6.25 5.12
C PHE A 112 -0.07 5.45 6.41
N ARG A 113 -0.01 6.14 7.55
CA ARG A 113 -0.09 5.52 8.88
C ARG A 113 -0.92 6.40 9.79
N THR A 114 -1.82 5.81 10.55
CA THR A 114 -2.44 6.49 11.69
C THR A 114 -1.62 6.19 12.94
N VAL A 115 -1.11 7.22 13.61
CA VAL A 115 -0.25 7.10 14.79
C VAL A 115 -0.82 7.93 15.94
N ILE A 116 -0.45 7.58 17.16
CA ILE A 116 -0.74 8.39 18.36
C ILE A 116 0.56 9.09 18.74
N ILE A 117 0.51 10.41 18.88
CA ILE A 117 1.62 11.23 19.38
C ILE A 117 1.06 12.06 20.53
N GLY A 118 1.54 11.80 21.75
CA GLY A 118 0.90 12.33 22.95
C GLY A 118 -0.52 11.77 23.11
N GLU A 119 -1.50 12.65 23.27
CA GLU A 119 -2.92 12.32 23.43
C GLU A 119 -3.73 12.50 22.13
N GLU A 120 -3.06 12.68 20.99
CA GLU A 120 -3.68 13.02 19.73
C GLU A 120 -3.39 11.97 18.64
N ILE A 121 -4.33 11.80 17.72
CA ILE A 121 -4.19 10.90 16.57
C ILE A 121 -3.76 11.71 15.36
N PHE A 122 -2.76 11.21 14.64
CA PHE A 122 -2.25 11.82 13.42
C PHE A 122 -2.34 10.85 12.25
N LEU A 123 -2.64 11.38 11.07
CA LEU A 123 -2.42 10.72 9.79
C LEU A 123 -1.06 11.14 9.24
N VAL A 124 -0.14 10.19 9.14
CA VAL A 124 1.16 10.35 8.49
C VAL A 124 0.99 9.97 7.03
N ILE A 125 1.42 10.84 6.12
CA ILE A 125 1.39 10.62 4.67
C ILE A 125 2.81 10.66 4.13
N ASP A 126 3.16 9.68 3.30
CA ASP A 126 4.43 9.63 2.61
C ASP A 126 4.21 9.39 1.11
N PRO A 127 4.46 10.37 0.23
CA PRO A 127 4.35 10.19 -1.22
C PRO A 127 5.21 9.01 -1.72
N LYS A 128 4.65 8.21 -2.64
CA LYS A 128 5.31 7.05 -3.24
C LYS A 128 4.98 6.95 -4.72
N VAL A 129 5.91 6.37 -5.48
CA VAL A 129 5.56 5.68 -6.73
C VAL A 129 5.19 4.25 -6.40
N ILE A 130 4.06 3.81 -6.91
CA ILE A 130 3.60 2.43 -6.78
C ILE A 130 3.80 1.73 -8.12
N THR A 131 4.64 0.70 -8.11
CA THR A 131 4.89 -0.16 -9.27
C THR A 131 4.01 -1.39 -9.23
N VAL A 132 3.34 -1.67 -10.34
CA VAL A 132 2.51 -2.85 -10.54
C VAL A 132 3.05 -3.60 -11.75
N VAL A 133 3.64 -4.77 -11.53
CA VAL A 133 4.05 -5.66 -12.63
C VAL A 133 2.80 -6.21 -13.32
N GLN A 134 2.85 -6.27 -14.65
CA GLN A 134 1.81 -6.85 -15.51
C GLN A 134 2.32 -8.12 -16.19
N ALA A 135 3.61 -8.15 -16.57
CA ALA A 135 4.23 -9.29 -17.24
C ALA A 135 4.59 -10.43 -16.29
N SER A 136 4.20 -11.63 -16.68
CA SER A 136 4.64 -12.89 -16.11
C SER A 136 6.06 -13.24 -16.58
N ILE A 137 6.69 -14.25 -15.97
CA ILE A 137 7.98 -14.79 -16.42
C ILE A 137 7.89 -15.30 -17.87
N GLN A 138 6.74 -15.85 -18.27
CA GLN A 138 6.49 -16.25 -19.66
C GLN A 138 6.57 -15.06 -20.62
N ASP A 139 6.02 -13.90 -20.25
CA ASP A 139 6.04 -12.71 -21.11
C ASP A 139 7.46 -12.20 -21.35
N PHE A 140 8.34 -12.29 -20.35
CA PHE A 140 9.76 -11.96 -20.52
C PHE A 140 10.47 -12.95 -21.44
N LEU A 141 10.21 -14.27 -21.31
CA LEU A 141 10.76 -15.28 -22.21
C LEU A 141 10.34 -15.06 -23.67
N LEU A 142 9.05 -14.79 -23.91
CA LEU A 142 8.52 -14.54 -25.26
C LEU A 142 9.11 -13.28 -25.90
N ARG A 143 9.63 -12.35 -25.09
CA ARG A 143 10.35 -11.14 -25.55
C ARG A 143 11.86 -11.35 -25.71
N GLY A 144 12.34 -12.57 -25.55
CA GLY A 144 13.74 -12.92 -25.77
C GLY A 144 14.64 -12.84 -24.54
N ALA A 145 14.07 -12.77 -23.32
CA ALA A 145 14.87 -12.93 -22.11
C ALA A 145 15.54 -14.31 -22.10
N ASP A 146 16.84 -14.34 -21.82
CA ASP A 146 17.56 -15.60 -21.62
C ASP A 146 17.00 -16.35 -20.40
N ILE A 147 16.72 -17.63 -20.55
CA ILE A 147 16.14 -18.44 -19.46
C ILE A 147 17.06 -18.50 -18.23
N GLY A 148 18.39 -18.45 -18.44
CA GLY A 148 19.38 -18.42 -17.38
C GLY A 148 19.38 -17.11 -16.58
N SER A 149 18.84 -16.03 -17.14
CA SER A 149 18.67 -14.74 -16.46
C SER A 149 17.44 -14.68 -15.54
N LEU A 150 16.46 -15.57 -15.76
CA LEU A 150 15.19 -15.60 -15.03
C LEU A 150 15.29 -16.53 -13.81
N ARG A 151 16.14 -16.18 -12.85
CA ARG A 151 16.34 -16.95 -11.62
C ARG A 151 16.82 -16.07 -10.47
N GLU A 152 16.73 -16.61 -9.26
CA GLU A 152 17.31 -16.04 -8.04
C GLU A 152 16.71 -14.69 -7.62
N PHE A 153 15.39 -14.57 -7.67
CA PHE A 153 14.69 -13.40 -7.14
C PHE A 153 13.31 -13.74 -6.57
N SER A 154 12.79 -12.82 -5.75
CA SER A 154 11.45 -12.92 -5.18
C SER A 154 10.38 -12.77 -6.26
N VAL A 155 9.37 -13.62 -6.20
CA VAL A 155 8.22 -13.64 -7.11
C VAL A 155 6.92 -13.75 -6.32
N TYR A 156 5.82 -13.38 -6.95
CA TYR A 156 4.51 -13.88 -6.58
C TYR A 156 3.99 -14.81 -7.67
N TYR A 157 3.15 -15.76 -7.29
CA TYR A 157 2.55 -16.70 -8.23
C TYR A 157 1.09 -16.95 -7.88
N LEU A 158 0.32 -17.30 -8.90
CA LEU A 158 -1.09 -17.59 -8.78
C LEU A 158 -1.27 -19.09 -8.52
N GLU A 159 -1.87 -19.41 -7.38
CA GLU A 159 -2.19 -20.79 -6.98
C GLU A 159 -3.71 -20.94 -6.88
N GLU A 160 -4.24 -22.07 -7.36
CA GLU A 160 -5.65 -22.39 -7.23
C GLU A 160 -5.88 -23.16 -5.92
N GLU A 161 -6.62 -22.57 -5.00
CA GLU A 161 -7.05 -23.23 -3.76
C GLU A 161 -8.32 -24.05 -3.96
N SER A 162 -8.58 -24.95 -3.01
CA SER A 162 -9.81 -25.76 -2.95
C SER A 162 -11.06 -24.91 -3.18
N GLY A 163 -11.82 -25.22 -4.23
CA GLY A 163 -13.00 -24.46 -4.63
C GLY A 163 -12.78 -23.50 -5.81
N GLY A 164 -11.66 -23.59 -6.52
CA GLY A 164 -11.42 -22.84 -7.75
C GLY A 164 -11.01 -21.39 -7.53
N ARG A 165 -10.66 -21.02 -6.29
CA ARG A 165 -10.26 -19.67 -5.94
C ARG A 165 -8.78 -19.49 -6.25
N ILE A 166 -8.48 -18.54 -7.13
CA ILE A 166 -7.09 -18.13 -7.39
C ILE A 166 -6.62 -17.18 -6.28
N VAL A 167 -5.46 -17.50 -5.69
CA VAL A 167 -4.81 -16.70 -4.66
C VAL A 167 -3.38 -16.36 -5.06
N GLU A 168 -2.93 -15.17 -4.66
CA GLU A 168 -1.54 -14.75 -4.79
C GLU A 168 -0.72 -15.32 -3.61
N LYS A 169 0.32 -16.11 -3.93
CA LYS A 169 1.32 -16.61 -2.99
C LYS A 169 2.67 -15.99 -3.28
N LYS A 170 3.58 -15.99 -2.30
CA LYS A 170 4.92 -15.43 -2.44
C LYS A 170 5.98 -16.51 -2.32
N GLY A 171 7.04 -16.38 -3.10
CA GLY A 171 8.17 -17.29 -3.04
C GLY A 171 9.43 -16.71 -3.66
N TYR A 172 10.44 -17.56 -3.76
CA TYR A 172 11.72 -17.25 -4.40
C TYR A 172 11.91 -18.13 -5.62
N LEU A 173 12.09 -17.53 -6.79
CA LEU A 173 12.35 -18.24 -8.03
C LEU A 173 13.77 -18.81 -8.00
N LEU A 174 13.88 -20.13 -7.99
CA LEU A 174 15.17 -20.83 -8.01
C LEU A 174 15.69 -20.98 -9.44
N ALA A 175 14.81 -21.33 -10.38
CA ALA A 175 15.16 -21.50 -11.78
C ALA A 175 13.91 -21.44 -12.67
N THR A 176 14.11 -21.07 -13.93
CA THR A 176 13.14 -21.28 -15.01
C THR A 176 13.65 -22.38 -15.94
N GLN A 177 12.76 -23.25 -16.41
CA GLN A 177 13.07 -24.39 -17.26
C GLN A 177 12.05 -24.52 -18.39
N GLY A 178 12.44 -25.18 -19.48
CA GLY A 178 11.58 -25.38 -20.66
C GLY A 178 11.79 -24.30 -21.73
N GLU A 179 10.99 -24.34 -22.80
CA GLU A 179 11.05 -23.40 -23.91
C GLU A 179 9.65 -23.03 -24.38
N GLY A 180 9.50 -21.79 -24.87
CA GLY A 180 8.22 -21.27 -25.38
C GLY A 180 7.11 -21.36 -24.34
N ASP A 181 5.91 -21.73 -24.77
CA ASP A 181 4.69 -21.75 -23.94
C ASP A 181 4.68 -22.83 -22.84
N ASN A 182 5.66 -23.75 -22.85
CA ASN A 182 5.78 -24.83 -21.88
C ASN A 182 6.75 -24.50 -20.73
N ALA A 183 7.18 -23.24 -20.61
CA ALA A 183 8.12 -22.86 -19.57
C ALA A 183 7.50 -22.98 -18.18
N VAL A 184 8.31 -23.47 -17.24
CA VAL A 184 7.95 -23.65 -15.84
C VAL A 184 8.99 -23.00 -14.94
N CYS A 185 8.54 -22.58 -13.77
CA CYS A 185 9.33 -21.95 -12.73
C CYS A 185 9.40 -22.87 -11.52
N ILE A 186 10.61 -23.12 -11.03
CA ILE A 186 10.85 -23.80 -9.77
C ILE A 186 10.90 -22.73 -8.68
N ILE A 187 9.96 -22.79 -7.74
CA ILE A 187 9.77 -21.77 -6.71
C ILE A 187 9.94 -22.41 -5.33
N LYS A 188 10.72 -21.75 -4.46
CA LYS A 188 10.76 -22.04 -3.03
C LYS A 188 9.73 -21.19 -2.30
N ARG A 189 8.75 -21.81 -1.67
CA ARG A 189 7.69 -21.13 -0.92
C ARG A 189 8.23 -20.43 0.32
N TYR A 190 7.65 -19.29 0.67
CA TYR A 190 8.02 -18.58 1.90
C TYR A 190 7.29 -19.11 3.14
N GLU A 191 6.13 -19.74 3.01
CA GLU A 191 5.39 -20.23 4.17
C GLU A 191 6.07 -21.44 4.82
N ASP A 192 6.58 -22.38 4.03
CA ASP A 192 7.08 -23.67 4.51
C ASP A 192 8.42 -24.11 3.91
N PHE A 193 9.03 -23.26 3.08
CA PHE A 193 10.31 -23.52 2.41
C PHE A 193 10.33 -24.73 1.47
N SER A 194 9.19 -25.28 1.10
CA SER A 194 9.14 -26.36 0.11
C SER A 194 9.32 -25.84 -1.30
N GLU A 195 9.74 -26.72 -2.20
CA GLU A 195 9.87 -26.41 -3.64
C GLU A 195 8.62 -26.87 -4.39
N ILE A 196 8.18 -26.04 -5.32
CA ILE A 196 7.05 -26.31 -6.21
C ILE A 196 7.41 -25.93 -7.65
N THR A 197 6.68 -26.52 -8.61
CA THR A 197 6.79 -26.17 -10.02
C THR A 197 5.51 -25.51 -10.47
N VAL A 198 5.61 -24.31 -11.05
CA VAL A 198 4.48 -23.49 -11.50
C VAL A 198 4.68 -23.09 -12.96
N SER A 199 3.63 -23.01 -13.76
CA SER A 199 3.71 -22.47 -15.12
C SER A 199 4.26 -21.04 -15.10
N ALA A 200 5.20 -20.71 -15.98
CA ALA A 200 5.82 -19.39 -16.04
C ALA A 200 4.81 -18.26 -16.31
N GLY A 201 3.67 -18.56 -16.94
CA GLY A 201 2.58 -17.61 -17.17
C GLY A 201 1.81 -17.21 -15.91
N SER A 202 1.94 -17.99 -14.83
CA SER A 202 1.31 -17.73 -13.53
C SER A 202 2.29 -17.19 -12.50
N VAL A 203 3.51 -16.83 -12.90
CA VAL A 203 4.59 -16.35 -12.02
C VAL A 203 5.00 -14.96 -12.44
N PHE A 204 5.14 -14.06 -11.48
CA PHE A 204 5.39 -12.65 -11.74
C PHE A 204 6.52 -12.15 -10.84
N PRO A 205 7.46 -11.36 -11.39
CA PRO A 205 8.53 -10.78 -10.59
C PRO A 205 7.98 -9.81 -9.55
N GLU A 206 8.65 -9.72 -8.40
CA GLU A 206 8.32 -8.70 -7.42
C GLU A 206 8.54 -7.29 -8.03
N PRO A 207 7.65 -6.31 -7.78
CA PRO A 207 7.76 -4.94 -8.30
C PRO A 207 8.89 -4.14 -7.62
N ARG A 208 10.14 -4.58 -7.75
CA ARG A 208 11.34 -3.85 -7.32
C ARG A 208 12.02 -3.25 -8.55
N ALA A 209 12.43 -1.99 -8.45
CA ALA A 209 13.00 -1.30 -9.61
C ALA A 209 14.30 -1.94 -10.07
N GLU A 210 15.15 -2.43 -9.16
CA GLU A 210 16.40 -3.10 -9.50
C GLU A 210 16.14 -4.41 -10.27
N LEU A 211 15.11 -5.16 -9.86
CA LEU A 211 14.71 -6.38 -10.55
C LEU A 211 14.14 -6.04 -11.93
N LEU A 212 13.23 -5.07 -12.01
CA LEU A 212 12.65 -4.64 -13.29
C LEU A 212 13.71 -4.09 -14.25
N GLN A 213 14.68 -3.32 -13.76
CA GLN A 213 15.82 -2.86 -14.54
C GLN A 213 16.62 -4.02 -15.14
N THR A 214 16.86 -5.05 -14.32
CA THR A 214 17.57 -6.27 -14.75
C THR A 214 16.77 -7.02 -15.81
N LEU A 215 15.45 -7.17 -15.62
CA LEU A 215 14.57 -7.86 -16.56
C LEU A 215 14.41 -7.10 -17.88
N LEU A 216 14.32 -5.78 -17.84
CA LEU A 216 14.32 -4.93 -19.04
C LEU A 216 15.63 -5.09 -19.82
N GLY A 217 16.76 -5.08 -19.12
CA GLY A 217 18.07 -5.36 -19.75
C GLY A 217 18.14 -6.75 -20.38
N ALA A 218 17.53 -7.76 -19.75
CA ALA A 218 17.50 -9.13 -20.28
C ALA A 218 16.71 -9.27 -21.60
N ILE A 219 15.74 -8.38 -21.84
CA ILE A 219 14.99 -8.32 -23.11
C ILE A 219 15.51 -7.25 -24.08
N GLY A 220 16.66 -6.63 -23.76
CA GLY A 220 17.30 -5.62 -24.61
C GLY A 220 16.63 -4.24 -24.59
N GLU A 221 15.81 -3.94 -23.59
CA GLU A 221 15.12 -2.66 -23.46
C GLU A 221 15.94 -1.65 -22.65
N GLU A 222 16.24 -0.50 -23.24
CA GLU A 222 17.00 0.58 -22.61
C GLU A 222 16.05 1.58 -21.94
N PHE A 223 15.66 1.29 -20.69
CA PHE A 223 14.84 2.16 -19.87
C PHE A 223 15.31 2.22 -18.44
N ASP A 224 15.55 3.42 -17.93
CA ASP A 224 16.03 3.63 -16.57
C ASP A 224 14.85 3.79 -15.60
N ILE A 225 14.33 2.65 -15.13
CA ILE A 225 13.26 2.65 -14.12
C ILE A 225 13.76 3.15 -12.77
N ILE A 226 15.06 3.02 -12.49
CA ILE A 226 15.68 3.46 -11.25
C ILE A 226 15.72 4.99 -11.23
N GLU A 227 16.22 5.65 -12.28
CA GLU A 227 16.20 7.10 -12.42
C GLU A 227 14.77 7.64 -12.33
N LEU A 228 13.82 6.99 -13.00
CA LEU A 228 12.41 7.38 -12.91
C LEU A 228 11.90 7.32 -11.47
N GLN A 229 12.14 6.21 -10.77
CA GLN A 229 11.74 6.07 -9.36
C GLN A 229 12.42 7.12 -8.47
N ARG A 230 13.71 7.41 -8.70
CA ARG A 230 14.46 8.41 -7.93
C ARG A 230 13.92 9.81 -8.12
N LYS A 231 13.58 10.18 -9.35
CA LYS A 231 12.95 11.47 -9.70
C LYS A 231 11.64 11.66 -8.94
N PHE A 232 10.74 10.70 -9.00
CA PHE A 232 9.44 10.80 -8.31
C PHE A 232 9.51 10.56 -6.80
N SER A 233 10.58 9.93 -6.31
CA SER A 233 10.88 9.83 -4.87
C SER A 233 11.62 11.07 -4.34
N PHE A 234 11.82 12.09 -5.18
CA PHE A 234 12.54 13.34 -4.87
C PHE A 234 14.01 13.15 -4.48
N LEU A 235 14.61 12.00 -4.79
CA LEU A 235 15.99 11.67 -4.39
C LEU A 235 17.03 12.48 -5.17
N ASP A 236 16.71 12.90 -6.39
CA ASP A 236 17.60 13.72 -7.22
C ASP A 236 17.35 15.23 -7.04
N SER A 237 16.36 15.60 -6.22
CA SER A 237 16.06 17.00 -5.95
C SER A 237 17.04 17.59 -4.92
N LYS A 238 17.65 18.72 -5.29
CA LYS A 238 18.43 19.57 -4.35
C LYS A 238 17.55 20.15 -3.23
N THR A 239 16.23 20.12 -3.40
CA THR A 239 15.21 20.58 -2.46
C THR A 239 14.26 19.45 -2.06
N SER A 240 14.75 18.21 -1.99
CA SER A 240 13.96 17.00 -1.73
C SER A 240 12.98 17.10 -0.57
N SER A 241 13.39 17.73 0.55
CA SER A 241 12.51 17.93 1.71
C SER A 241 11.32 18.86 1.39
N ARG A 242 11.55 19.93 0.61
CA ARG A 242 10.50 20.87 0.19
C ARG A 242 9.57 20.21 -0.82
N ASP A 243 10.12 19.51 -1.81
CA ASP A 243 9.31 18.92 -2.89
C ASP A 243 8.44 17.78 -2.35
N ARG A 244 9.00 16.96 -1.46
CA ARG A 244 8.23 15.94 -0.74
C ARG A 244 7.14 16.56 0.10
N LEU A 245 7.41 17.65 0.82
CA LEU A 245 6.39 18.35 1.60
C LEU A 245 5.27 18.90 0.69
N LEU A 246 5.60 19.53 -0.44
CA LEU A 246 4.62 20.03 -1.39
C LEU A 246 3.73 18.90 -1.92
N LYS A 247 4.31 17.76 -2.29
CA LYS A 247 3.54 16.60 -2.75
C LYS A 247 2.68 16.01 -1.62
N THR A 248 3.19 15.98 -0.39
CA THR A 248 2.40 15.56 0.77
C THR A 248 1.19 16.48 0.98
N LEU A 249 1.37 17.80 0.87
CA LEU A 249 0.28 18.77 1.00
C LEU A 249 -0.77 18.60 -0.10
N GLU A 250 -0.34 18.39 -1.35
CA GLU A 250 -1.23 18.09 -2.48
C GLU A 250 -2.09 16.84 -2.20
N ILE A 251 -1.47 15.79 -1.65
CA ILE A 251 -2.20 14.56 -1.27
C ILE A 251 -3.20 14.85 -0.15
N VAL A 252 -2.82 15.65 0.86
CA VAL A 252 -3.73 16.01 1.96
C VAL A 252 -4.90 16.85 1.48
N GLU A 253 -4.68 17.81 0.58
CA GLU A 253 -5.76 18.60 -0.05
C GLU A 253 -6.72 17.70 -0.83
N ARG A 254 -6.20 16.73 -1.59
CA ARG A 254 -7.03 15.76 -2.29
C ARG A 254 -7.85 14.90 -1.33
N LEU A 255 -7.21 14.34 -0.29
CA LEU A 255 -7.89 13.56 0.75
C LEU A 255 -8.95 14.36 1.49
N GLU A 256 -8.71 15.65 1.74
CA GLU A 256 -9.70 16.53 2.34
C GLU A 256 -10.96 16.62 1.48
N SER A 257 -10.83 16.66 0.15
CA SER A 257 -11.97 16.77 -0.76
C SER A 257 -12.69 15.43 -1.01
N GLU A 258 -11.97 14.31 -1.00
CA GLU A 258 -12.48 13.00 -1.40
C GLU A 258 -12.88 12.11 -0.22
N VAL A 259 -12.17 12.23 0.90
CA VAL A 259 -12.25 11.31 2.04
C VAL A 259 -12.82 11.99 3.27
N PHE A 260 -12.41 13.23 3.57
CA PHE A 260 -12.84 13.96 4.74
C PHE A 260 -14.04 14.91 4.44
N PRO A 261 -14.90 15.22 5.43
CA PRO A 261 -14.97 14.58 6.73
C PRO A 261 -15.32 13.10 6.61
N LEU A 262 -14.56 12.26 7.32
CA LEU A 262 -14.80 10.82 7.38
C LEU A 262 -15.90 10.60 8.42
N LYS A 263 -17.08 10.16 7.96
CA LYS A 263 -18.27 9.94 8.80
C LYS A 263 -18.63 8.46 8.83
N PHE A 264 -18.85 7.92 10.03
CA PHE A 264 -19.29 6.54 10.26
C PHE A 264 -19.94 6.41 11.64
N GLY A 265 -21.12 5.78 11.71
CA GLY A 265 -21.94 5.85 12.93
C GLY A 265 -22.13 7.30 13.38
N ASP A 266 -21.87 7.56 14.66
CA ASP A 266 -21.88 8.92 15.23
C ASP A 266 -20.51 9.63 15.19
N PHE A 267 -19.49 9.02 14.56
CA PHE A 267 -18.18 9.64 14.40
C PHE A 267 -18.15 10.62 13.24
N GLU A 268 -17.45 11.73 13.46
CA GLU A 268 -17.01 12.64 12.40
C GLU A 268 -15.52 12.95 12.60
N VAL A 269 -14.69 12.63 11.62
CA VAL A 269 -13.24 12.88 11.65
C VAL A 269 -12.89 13.89 10.56
N LYS A 270 -12.04 14.86 10.89
CA LYS A 270 -11.48 15.87 10.00
C LYS A 270 -9.96 15.82 10.06
N ILE A 271 -9.32 16.22 8.97
CA ILE A 271 -7.86 16.34 8.89
C ILE A 271 -7.45 17.81 8.96
N ASP A 272 -6.44 18.10 9.77
CA ASP A 272 -5.81 19.43 9.76
C ASP A 272 -4.84 19.56 8.59
N LYS A 273 -4.85 20.71 7.91
CA LYS A 273 -3.93 20.98 6.79
C LYS A 273 -2.51 21.29 7.21
N THR A 274 -2.34 21.74 8.46
CA THR A 274 -1.03 22.13 8.95
C THR A 274 -0.33 20.90 9.51
N PRO A 275 0.77 20.43 8.88
CA PRO A 275 1.55 19.33 9.44
C PRO A 275 2.15 19.74 10.78
N ILE A 276 2.42 18.75 11.64
CA ILE A 276 3.13 18.99 12.89
C ILE A 276 4.51 19.59 12.61
N VAL A 277 4.87 20.62 13.38
CA VAL A 277 6.20 21.21 13.37
C VAL A 277 7.00 20.55 14.49
N VAL A 278 8.01 19.76 14.14
CA VAL A 278 8.95 19.20 15.11
C VAL A 278 9.98 20.27 15.42
N ARG A 279 10.06 20.65 16.69
CA ARG A 279 11.04 21.62 17.24
C ARG A 279 12.25 20.90 17.80
#